data_AF-A0AAV1A1I0-F1
#
_entry.id   AF-A0AAV1A1I0-F1
#
_cell.length_a   1.000
_cell.length_b   1.000
_cell.length_c   1.000
_cell.angle_alpha   90.00
_cell.angle_beta   90.00
_cell.angle_gamma   90.00
#
_symmetry.space_group_name_H-M   'P 1'
#
loop_
_entity.id
_entity.type
_entity.pdbx_description
1 polymer ?
#
loop_
_entity_poly.entity_id
_entity_poly.type
_entity_poly.pdbx_seq_one_letter_code
_entity_poly.pdbx_strand_id
1 'polypeptide(L)'
;MLQKGLKEFGILKGFGSSSYHTLNPTSIGHYLGMDIHDCSMINYDCPLKPGVVITIEPGVYIPSSFNCPERYRGIGIWIEDDVLITETGYEVLTASIPKEVKQIESLLNNFSHSQNNLRATFN
;
A
#
# COMPACT_ATOMS: atom_id res chain seq x y z
N MET A 1 3.76 13.71 -0.12
CA MET A 1 3.14 13.09 -1.31
C MET A 1 1.70 12.66 -1.06
N LEU A 2 1.38 11.90 -0.01
CA LEU A 2 0.00 11.44 0.26
C LEU A 2 -1.00 12.57 0.62
N GLN A 3 -0.62 13.45 1.55
CA GLN A 3 -1.44 14.64 1.90
C GLN A 3 -1.77 15.53 0.69
N LYS A 4 -0.87 15.63 -0.28
CA LYS A 4 -1.09 16.40 -1.51
C LYS A 4 -2.20 15.77 -2.34
N GLY A 5 -2.11 14.47 -2.62
CA GLY A 5 -3.16 13.75 -3.36
C GLY A 5 -4.52 13.82 -2.67
N LEU A 6 -4.56 13.61 -1.34
CA LEU A 6 -5.82 13.73 -0.57
C LEU A 6 -6.46 15.13 -0.68
N LYS A 7 -5.66 16.19 -0.82
CA LYS A 7 -6.18 17.55 -1.07
C LYS A 7 -6.69 17.72 -2.49
N GLU A 8 -5.94 17.23 -3.48
CA GLU A 8 -6.33 17.28 -4.90
C GLU A 8 -7.67 16.56 -5.15
N PHE A 9 -7.91 15.44 -4.45
CA PHE A 9 -9.18 14.72 -4.50
C PHE A 9 -10.30 15.32 -3.61
N GLY A 10 -10.03 16.42 -2.91
CA GLY A 10 -11.00 17.09 -2.03
C GLY A 10 -11.35 16.29 -0.76
N ILE A 11 -10.53 15.30 -0.39
CA ILE A 11 -10.71 14.48 0.82
C ILE A 11 -10.25 15.26 2.04
N LEU A 12 -9.09 15.91 1.98
CA LEU A 12 -8.61 16.80 3.03
C LEU A 12 -8.93 18.27 2.71
N LYS A 13 -9.55 18.96 3.66
CA LYS A 13 -9.87 20.40 3.57
C LYS A 13 -8.91 21.18 4.49
N GLY A 14 -7.86 21.77 3.93
CA GLY A 14 -6.88 22.58 4.66
C GLY A 14 -5.58 21.85 5.06
N PHE A 15 -4.71 22.54 5.82
CA PHE A 15 -3.37 22.06 6.23
C PHE A 15 -3.31 21.48 7.66
N GLY A 16 -4.46 21.27 8.31
CA GLY A 16 -4.50 20.70 9.67
C GLY A 16 -3.98 19.26 9.69
N SER A 17 -2.93 19.01 10.48
CA SER A 17 -2.26 17.71 10.60
C SER A 17 -3.14 16.60 11.20
N SER A 18 -4.10 16.95 12.06
CA SER A 18 -4.89 15.98 12.82
C SER A 18 -5.72 15.05 11.93
N SER A 19 -6.33 15.57 10.87
CA SER A 19 -7.17 14.76 9.97
C SER A 19 -6.35 13.82 9.08
N TYR A 20 -5.07 14.11 8.83
CA TYR A 20 -4.21 13.21 8.06
C TYR A 20 -3.94 11.90 8.82
N HIS A 21 -3.59 11.99 10.11
CA HIS A 21 -3.32 10.80 10.93
C HIS A 21 -4.57 9.93 11.15
N THR A 22 -5.78 10.50 11.06
CA THR A 22 -7.01 9.70 11.03
C THR A 22 -7.13 8.87 9.75
N LEU A 23 -6.64 9.40 8.61
CA LEU A 23 -6.72 8.75 7.32
C LEU A 23 -5.53 7.81 7.04
N ASN A 24 -4.40 8.03 7.70
CA ASN A 24 -3.23 7.18 7.67
C ASN A 24 -2.68 7.02 9.11
N PRO A 25 -3.21 6.06 9.88
CA PRO A 25 -2.92 5.92 11.30
C PRO A 25 -1.67 5.07 11.60
N THR A 26 -1.04 4.48 10.59
CA THR A 26 0.10 3.56 10.74
C THR A 26 1.43 4.21 10.35
N SER A 27 2.53 3.58 10.78
CA SER A 27 3.86 3.88 10.25
C SER A 27 3.97 3.46 8.78
N ILE A 28 5.02 3.93 8.11
CA ILE A 28 5.28 3.61 6.69
C ILE A 28 5.92 2.24 6.47
N GLY A 29 6.36 1.57 7.53
CA GLY A 29 7.17 0.35 7.43
C GLY A 29 7.59 -0.17 8.80
N HIS A 30 8.10 -1.39 8.83
CA HIS A 30 8.83 -2.00 9.94
C HIS A 30 9.98 -2.88 9.42
N TYR A 31 10.89 -3.29 10.31
CA TYR A 31 11.91 -4.30 9.97
C TYR A 31 11.24 -5.66 9.79
N LEU A 32 11.76 -6.45 8.84
CA LEU A 32 11.25 -7.77 8.52
C LEU A 32 12.38 -8.80 8.56
N GLY A 33 12.13 -9.94 9.18
CA GLY A 33 13.12 -11.01 9.30
C GLY A 33 12.52 -12.31 9.80
N MET A 34 13.03 -12.83 10.91
CA MET A 34 12.47 -14.06 11.51
C MET A 34 11.08 -13.82 12.08
N ASP A 35 10.85 -12.62 12.60
CA ASP A 35 9.55 -12.11 13.02
C ASP A 35 8.97 -11.15 11.96
N ILE A 36 7.63 -11.05 11.92
CA ILE A 36 6.94 -10.10 11.02
C ILE A 36 7.37 -8.67 11.36
N HIS A 37 7.22 -8.26 12.62
CA HIS A 37 7.75 -7.00 13.13
C HIS A 37 9.08 -7.27 13.84
N ASP A 38 10.14 -7.48 13.06
CA ASP A 38 11.47 -7.78 13.60
C ASP A 38 12.09 -6.53 14.25
N CYS A 39 13.11 -6.73 15.08
CA CYS A 39 13.99 -5.67 15.57
C CYS A 39 13.27 -4.44 16.17
N SER A 40 12.13 -4.65 16.83
CA SER A 40 11.28 -3.58 17.40
C SER A 40 11.97 -2.66 18.41
N MET A 41 13.14 -3.05 18.92
CA MET A 41 13.98 -2.23 19.81
C MET A 41 14.91 -1.26 19.06
N ILE A 42 15.08 -1.41 17.74
CA ILE A 42 15.88 -0.50 16.92
C ILE A 42 15.04 0.73 16.59
N ASN A 43 15.59 1.92 16.86
CA ASN A 43 14.91 3.16 16.54
C ASN A 43 14.87 3.39 15.01
N TYR A 44 13.75 3.91 14.52
CA TYR A 44 13.53 4.32 13.13
C TYR A 44 14.43 5.50 12.70
N ASP A 45 15.00 6.25 13.64
CA ASP A 45 15.93 7.35 13.37
C ASP A 45 17.35 6.87 13.00
N CYS A 46 17.59 5.55 13.00
CA CYS A 46 18.87 4.98 12.61
C CYS A 46 18.98 4.85 11.07
N PRO A 47 20.12 5.23 10.46
CA PRO A 47 20.35 4.98 9.04
C PRO A 47 20.25 3.49 8.71
N LEU A 48 19.50 3.17 7.65
CA LEU A 48 19.41 1.82 7.12
C LEU A 48 20.78 1.37 6.58
N LYS A 49 21.13 0.11 6.85
CA LYS A 49 22.39 -0.50 6.42
C LYS A 49 22.13 -1.57 5.35
N PRO A 50 23.07 -1.81 4.44
CA PRO A 50 23.01 -2.94 3.53
C PRO A 50 22.74 -4.27 4.26
N GLY A 51 21.88 -5.12 3.68
CA GLY A 51 21.45 -6.39 4.26
C GLY A 51 20.19 -6.31 5.13
N VAL A 52 19.74 -5.11 5.51
CA VAL A 52 18.48 -4.90 6.23
C VAL A 52 17.30 -5.09 5.27
N VAL A 53 16.25 -5.78 5.73
CA VAL A 53 14.95 -5.83 5.04
C VAL A 53 13.92 -5.05 5.85
N ILE A 54 13.15 -4.21 5.16
CA ILE A 54 12.03 -3.47 5.72
C ILE A 54 10.81 -3.57 4.80
N THR A 55 9.62 -3.35 5.35
CA THR A 55 8.41 -3.13 4.56
C THR A 55 8.30 -1.65 4.15
N ILE A 56 7.68 -1.38 3.00
CA ILE A 56 7.23 -0.05 2.59
C ILE A 56 5.73 -0.15 2.29
N GLU A 57 4.92 0.38 3.20
CA GLU A 57 3.54 -0.07 3.39
C GLU A 57 2.52 1.10 3.52
N PRO A 58 2.49 2.09 2.60
CA PRO A 58 1.56 3.21 2.72
C PRO A 58 0.08 2.80 2.68
N GLY A 59 -0.70 3.31 3.65
CA GLY A 59 -2.14 3.09 3.74
C GLY A 59 -2.98 4.38 3.71
N VAL A 60 -4.21 4.26 3.18
CA VAL A 60 -5.27 5.28 3.30
C VAL A 60 -6.57 4.60 3.68
N TYR A 61 -7.19 5.07 4.76
CA TYR A 61 -8.45 4.58 5.29
C TYR A 61 -9.42 5.74 5.43
N ILE A 62 -10.54 5.72 4.72
CA ILE A 62 -11.54 6.78 4.74
C ILE A 62 -12.79 6.24 5.45
N PRO A 63 -13.04 6.60 6.72
CA PRO A 63 -14.24 6.16 7.42
C PRO A 63 -15.51 6.52 6.67
N SER A 64 -16.56 5.68 6.77
CA SER A 64 -17.85 5.95 6.13
C SER A 64 -18.49 7.27 6.59
N SER A 65 -18.17 7.71 7.81
CA SER A 65 -18.61 8.97 8.40
C SER A 65 -17.72 10.19 8.06
N PHE A 66 -16.63 10.00 7.31
CA PHE A 66 -15.67 11.07 7.05
C PHE A 66 -16.24 12.13 6.09
N ASN A 67 -16.05 13.41 6.43
CA ASN A 67 -16.59 14.55 5.67
C ASN A 67 -15.80 14.84 4.37
N CYS A 68 -15.93 13.95 3.38
CA CYS A 68 -15.35 14.03 2.04
C CYS A 68 -16.39 13.66 0.97
N PRO A 69 -16.06 13.74 -0.35
CA PRO A 69 -16.96 13.27 -1.40
C PRO A 69 -17.40 11.81 -1.18
N GLU A 70 -18.69 11.54 -1.35
CA GLU A 70 -19.32 10.26 -0.99
C GLU A 70 -18.65 9.06 -1.65
N ARG A 71 -18.21 9.20 -2.91
CA ARG A 71 -17.53 8.14 -3.68
C ARG A 71 -16.26 7.57 -3.03
N TYR A 72 -15.69 8.26 -2.05
CA TYR A 72 -14.45 7.86 -1.38
C TYR A 72 -14.68 7.27 0.02
N ARG A 73 -15.88 7.41 0.58
CA ARG A 73 -16.18 6.98 1.95
C ARG A 73 -16.23 5.47 2.05
N GLY A 74 -15.69 4.91 3.13
CA GLY A 74 -15.64 3.47 3.37
C GLY A 74 -14.52 2.75 2.62
N ILE A 75 -13.68 3.46 1.86
CA ILE A 75 -12.55 2.87 1.14
C ILE A 75 -11.33 2.79 2.05
N GLY A 76 -10.72 1.59 2.11
CA GLY A 76 -9.39 1.36 2.68
C GLY A 76 -8.49 0.75 1.62
N ILE A 77 -7.30 1.32 1.43
CA ILE A 77 -6.29 0.83 0.48
C ILE A 77 -4.94 0.77 1.19
N TRP A 78 -4.27 -0.36 1.02
CA TRP A 78 -2.92 -0.61 1.47
C TRP A 78 -2.16 -1.27 0.32
N ILE A 79 -1.02 -0.71 -0.07
CA ILE A 79 -0.06 -1.38 -0.95
C ILE A 79 1.25 -1.53 -0.19
N GLU A 80 1.81 -2.72 -0.18
CA GLU A 80 2.99 -3.08 0.61
C GLU A 80 3.98 -3.86 -0.25
N ASP A 81 5.27 -3.57 -0.05
CA ASP A 81 6.38 -4.32 -0.59
C ASP A 81 7.47 -4.54 0.48
N ASP A 82 8.10 -5.71 0.42
CA ASP A 82 9.35 -6.03 1.12
C ASP A 82 10.56 -5.51 0.34
N VAL A 83 11.41 -4.74 1.03
CA VAL A 83 12.55 -4.04 0.43
C VAL A 83 13.84 -4.40 1.15
N LEU A 84 14.78 -4.99 0.41
CA LEU A 84 16.15 -5.24 0.84
C LEU A 84 17.01 -4.01 0.55
N ILE A 85 17.70 -3.50 1.56
CA ILE A 85 18.69 -2.43 1.39
C ILE A 85 20.01 -3.04 0.89
N THR A 86 20.56 -2.47 -0.17
CA THR A 86 21.82 -2.91 -0.78
C THR A 86 22.90 -1.86 -0.61
N GLU A 87 24.15 -2.19 -0.92
CA GLU A 87 25.30 -1.26 -0.86
C GLU A 87 25.10 0.02 -1.69
N THR A 88 24.27 -0.03 -2.73
CA THR A 88 24.09 1.08 -3.70
C THR A 88 22.65 1.57 -3.79
N GLY A 89 21.73 1.02 -3.01
CA GLY A 89 20.31 1.37 -3.08
C GLY A 89 19.43 0.31 -2.41
N TYR A 90 18.51 -0.27 -3.18
CA TYR A 90 17.56 -1.25 -2.68
C TYR A 90 17.11 -2.23 -3.77
N GLU A 91 16.57 -3.37 -3.33
CA GLU A 91 15.88 -4.37 -4.16
C GLU A 91 14.48 -4.60 -3.59
N VAL A 92 13.48 -4.66 -4.47
CA VAL A 92 12.09 -4.94 -4.07
C VAL A 92 11.84 -6.43 -4.23
N LEU A 93 11.82 -7.17 -3.13
CA LEU A 93 11.76 -8.65 -3.11
C LEU A 93 10.40 -9.17 -3.61
N THR A 94 9.37 -8.36 -3.48
CA THR A 94 7.96 -8.65 -3.85
C THR A 94 7.56 -8.00 -5.17
N ALA A 95 8.52 -7.51 -5.96
CA ALA A 95 8.27 -6.78 -7.21
C ALA A 95 7.47 -7.55 -8.28
N SER A 96 7.47 -8.90 -8.21
CA SER A 96 6.72 -9.74 -9.13
C SER A 96 5.20 -9.65 -8.93
N ILE A 97 4.75 -9.15 -7.78
CA ILE A 97 3.33 -9.00 -7.47
C ILE A 97 2.78 -7.74 -8.15
N PRO A 98 1.73 -7.87 -8.98
CA PRO A 98 1.11 -6.78 -9.72
C PRO A 98 0.43 -5.79 -8.78
N LYS A 99 0.80 -4.51 -8.88
CA LYS A 99 0.25 -3.42 -8.05
C LYS A 99 -0.19 -2.20 -8.86
N GLU A 100 0.17 -2.14 -10.13
CA GLU A 100 -0.35 -1.11 -11.04
C GLU A 100 -1.80 -1.43 -11.42
N VAL A 101 -2.64 -0.38 -11.49
CA VAL A 101 -4.07 -0.50 -11.81
C VAL A 101 -4.28 -1.34 -13.08
N LYS A 102 -3.54 -1.04 -14.16
CA LYS A 102 -3.64 -1.77 -15.43
C LYS A 102 -3.25 -3.25 -15.32
N GLN A 103 -2.27 -3.58 -14.48
CA GLN A 103 -1.85 -4.96 -14.28
C GLN A 103 -2.93 -5.75 -13.54
N ILE A 104 -3.50 -5.16 -12.48
CA ILE A 104 -4.59 -5.75 -11.71
C ILE A 104 -5.83 -5.95 -12.59
N GLU A 105 -6.24 -4.92 -13.34
CA GLU A 105 -7.38 -4.99 -14.26
C GLU A 105 -7.18 -6.08 -15.32
N SER A 106 -5.98 -6.17 -15.91
CA SER A 106 -5.64 -7.20 -16.89
C SER A 106 -5.78 -8.61 -16.31
N LEU A 107 -5.31 -8.83 -15.08
CA LEU A 107 -5.40 -10.13 -14.41
C LEU A 107 -6.84 -10.55 -14.13
N LEU A 108 -7.67 -9.63 -13.63
CA LEU A 108 -9.09 -9.87 -13.36
C LEU A 108 -9.87 -10.17 -14.64
N ASN A 109 -9.58 -9.45 -15.73
CA ASN A 109 -10.19 -9.67 -17.02
C ASN A 109 -9.80 -11.03 -17.61
N ASN A 110 -8.52 -11.39 -17.58
CA ASN A 110 -8.04 -12.68 -18.08
C ASN A 110 -8.65 -13.86 -17.30
N PHE A 111 -8.77 -13.72 -15.98
CA PHE A 111 -9.44 -14.73 -15.15
C PHE A 111 -10.90 -14.93 -15.56
N SER A 112 -11.63 -13.84 -15.79
CA SER A 112 -13.03 -13.87 -16.21
C SER A 112 -13.23 -14.54 -17.59
N HIS A 113 -12.34 -14.27 -18.54
CA HIS A 113 -12.37 -14.89 -19.87
C HIS A 113 -12.08 -16.41 -19.81
N SER A 114 -11.13 -16.83 -18.97
CA SER A 114 -10.82 -18.25 -18.78
C SER A 114 -12.01 -19.03 -18.19
N GLN A 115 -12.70 -18.46 -17.20
CA GLN A 115 -13.90 -19.06 -16.58
C GLN A 115 -15.06 -19.18 -17.57
N ASN A 116 -15.28 -18.16 -18.41
CA ASN A 116 -16.34 -18.19 -19.42
C ASN A 116 -16.05 -19.25 -20.50
N ASN A 117 -14.79 -19.39 -20.92
CA ASN A 117 -14.39 -20.42 -21.89
C ASN A 117 -14.54 -21.83 -21.31
N LEU A 118 -14.13 -22.06 -20.05
CA LEU A 118 -14.33 -23.35 -19.38
C LEU A 118 -15.81 -23.73 -19.29
N ARG A 119 -16.69 -22.78 -18.97
CA ARG A 119 -18.15 -23.03 -18.93
C ARG A 119 -18.75 -23.30 -20.31
N ALA A 120 -18.19 -22.74 -21.37
CA ALA A 120 -18.65 -22.97 -22.74
C ALA A 120 -18.25 -24.36 -23.28
N THR A 121 -17.18 -24.98 -22.79
CA THR A 121 -16.72 -26.31 -23.24
C THR A 121 -17.45 -27.50 -22.61
N PHE A 122 -18.26 -27.27 -21.57
CA PHE A 122 -19.02 -28.33 -20.86
C PHE A 122 -20.54 -28.28 -21.12
N ASN A 123 -20.98 -27.54 -22.15
CA ASN A 123 -22.34 -27.58 -22.69
C ASN A 123 -22.31 -28.08 -24.15
#